data_AF-A0A3P7E5Q8-F1
#
_entry.id   AF-A0A3P7E5Q8-F1
#
_cell.length_a   1.000
_cell.length_b   1.000
_cell.length_c   1.000
_cell.angle_alpha   90.00
_cell.angle_beta   90.00
_cell.angle_gamma   90.00
#
_symmetry.space_group_name_H-M   'P 1'
#
loop_
_entity.id
_entity.type
_entity.pdbx_description
1 polymer ?
#
loop_
_entity_poly.entity_id
_entity_poly.type
_entity_poly.pdbx_seq_one_letter_code
_entity_poly.pdbx_strand_id
1 'polypeptide(L)'
;EIVSSRCDDVLLYPPFQDNYFGKLYCTNFRICFIPLAQKQPDPCCSRSVIFADEHHVPLCSIASIYYSPSPIVSHSSASPKKYRLMIAPASQLDIISSIKIYTKDFRVWTFDLQRSQFAVNLANNIYHFSRPSSLSNLLQLSCEGFRKTPQSAHNALLYNNGNDWRKELLRCGDSETRWRICFLKSEISQQKAVVPSYPFCVVVPSDLFDVTVYENLIPNWCNGRFPVWCWSASNGSALLRSSACNKDLNAQELWKKCVLYI
;
A
#
# COMPACT_ATOMS: atom_id res chain seq x y z
N GLU A 1 -9.09 -14.70 10.05
CA GLU A 1 -7.87 -14.25 10.77
C GLU A 1 -7.54 -15.31 11.82
N ILE A 2 -6.28 -15.75 11.91
CA ILE A 2 -5.85 -16.83 12.82
C ILE A 2 -4.74 -16.30 13.72
N VAL A 3 -4.83 -16.56 15.02
CA VAL A 3 -3.78 -16.23 15.99
C VAL A 3 -2.59 -17.17 15.78
N SER A 4 -1.40 -16.61 15.49
CA SER A 4 -0.17 -17.37 15.26
C SER A 4 0.68 -17.48 16.52
N SER A 5 0.66 -16.46 17.38
CA SER A 5 1.38 -16.46 18.67
C SER A 5 0.77 -15.49 19.65
N ARG A 6 1.07 -15.71 20.94
CA ARG A 6 0.67 -14.83 22.04
C ARG A 6 1.79 -14.70 23.05
N CYS A 7 1.86 -13.55 23.69
CA CYS A 7 2.61 -13.31 24.91
C CYS A 7 1.65 -12.78 25.97
N ASP A 8 1.62 -13.46 27.11
CA ASP A 8 0.94 -12.96 28.31
C ASP A 8 1.91 -12.04 29.09
N ASP A 9 1.38 -11.28 30.05
CA ASP A 9 2.15 -10.39 30.94
C ASP A 9 3.04 -9.34 30.25
N VAL A 10 2.51 -8.71 29.20
CA VAL A 10 3.21 -7.71 28.39
C VAL A 10 2.94 -6.29 28.91
N LEU A 11 3.99 -5.47 28.97
CA LEU A 11 3.85 -4.02 29.19
C LEU A 11 4.00 -3.26 27.87
N LEU A 12 3.00 -2.46 27.52
CA LEU A 12 3.04 -1.51 26.43
C LEU A 12 3.45 -0.12 26.97
N TYR A 13 4.44 0.49 26.32
CA TYR A 13 4.94 1.84 26.63
C TYR A 13 4.53 2.81 25.51
N PRO A 14 3.35 3.43 25.59
CA PRO A 14 2.95 4.48 24.67
C PRO A 14 3.78 5.77 24.92
N PRO A 15 4.07 6.59 23.89
CA PRO A 15 4.98 7.73 24.02
C PRO A 15 4.47 8.89 24.90
N PHE A 16 3.17 8.96 25.20
CA PHE A 16 2.55 10.10 25.89
C PHE A 16 1.44 9.69 26.88
N GLN A 17 1.40 8.43 27.29
CA GLN A 17 0.41 7.91 28.23
C GLN A 17 1.09 6.98 29.24
N ASP A 18 0.36 6.61 30.28
CA ASP A 18 0.80 5.56 31.19
C ASP A 18 1.01 4.23 30.45
N ASN A 19 1.89 3.41 31.01
CA ASN A 19 2.10 2.06 30.52
C ASN A 19 0.84 1.22 30.74
N TYR A 20 0.54 0.36 29.76
CA TYR A 20 -0.55 -0.62 29.87
C TYR A 20 0.00 -2.00 30.12
N PHE A 21 -0.65 -2.77 30.99
CA PHE A 21 -0.36 -4.18 31.20
C PHE A 21 -1.44 -5.03 30.54
N GLY A 22 -1.04 -6.04 29.77
CA GLY A 22 -1.93 -6.71 28.86
C GLY A 22 -1.39 -7.98 28.24
N LYS A 23 -2.16 -8.50 27.28
CA LYS A 23 -1.79 -9.62 26.43
C LYS A 23 -1.49 -9.13 25.03
N LEU A 24 -0.46 -9.67 24.40
CA LEU A 24 -0.08 -9.34 23.04
C LEU A 24 -0.28 -10.54 22.13
N TYR A 25 -1.05 -10.36 21.08
CA TYR A 25 -1.34 -11.37 20.08
C TYR A 25 -0.71 -10.96 18.75
N CYS A 26 -0.13 -11.92 18.05
CA CYS A 26 0.15 -11.81 16.63
C CYS A 26 -0.80 -12.75 15.90
N THR A 27 -1.52 -12.22 14.92
CA THR A 27 -2.28 -13.00 13.96
C THR A 27 -1.52 -13.07 12.64
N ASN A 28 -2.08 -13.72 11.63
CA ASN A 28 -1.58 -13.59 10.27
C ASN A 28 -1.91 -12.23 9.61
N PHE A 29 -2.59 -11.31 10.31
CA PHE A 29 -3.05 -10.00 9.79
C PHE A 29 -2.52 -8.78 10.54
N ARG A 30 -2.54 -8.84 11.87
CA ARG A 30 -2.23 -7.72 12.77
C ARG A 30 -1.57 -8.20 14.06
N ILE A 31 -0.98 -7.25 14.76
CA ILE A 31 -0.68 -7.34 16.18
C ILE A 31 -1.85 -6.72 16.93
N CYS A 32 -2.29 -7.36 18.00
CA CYS A 32 -3.36 -6.89 18.86
C CYS A 32 -2.88 -6.92 20.31
N PHE A 33 -2.82 -5.75 20.94
CA PHE A 33 -2.60 -5.66 22.38
C PHE A 33 -3.94 -5.47 23.10
N ILE A 34 -4.19 -6.31 24.10
CA ILE A 34 -5.42 -6.28 24.90
C ILE A 34 -5.02 -5.91 26.34
N PRO A 35 -5.29 -4.68 26.80
CA PRO A 35 -5.07 -4.28 28.18
C PRO A 35 -5.90 -5.12 29.15
N LEU A 36 -5.33 -5.55 30.29
CA LEU A 36 -6.09 -6.27 31.33
C LEU A 36 -6.98 -5.34 32.15
N ALA A 37 -6.55 -4.09 32.34
CA ALA A 37 -7.36 -3.04 32.94
C ALA A 37 -7.85 -2.09 31.84
N GLN A 38 -9.17 -1.99 31.68
CA GLN A 38 -9.77 -0.95 30.84
C GLN A 38 -9.61 0.39 31.57
N LYS A 39 -8.71 1.25 31.09
CA LYS A 39 -8.73 2.66 31.46
C LYS A 39 -9.85 3.33 30.67
N GLN A 40 -10.64 4.19 31.31
CA GLN A 40 -11.56 5.03 30.56
C GLN A 40 -10.74 5.88 29.57
N PRO A 41 -11.13 5.92 28.28
CA PRO A 41 -10.44 6.74 27.31
C PRO A 41 -10.52 8.20 27.76
N ASP A 42 -9.36 8.89 27.82
CA ASP A 42 -9.34 10.31 28.10
C ASP A 42 -10.04 11.06 26.95
N PRO A 43 -11.19 11.70 27.19
CA PRO A 43 -11.96 12.36 26.14
C PRO A 43 -11.17 13.47 25.43
N CYS A 44 -10.14 14.02 26.07
CA CYS A 44 -9.35 15.12 25.52
C CYS A 44 -8.20 14.67 24.60
N CYS A 45 -7.87 13.37 24.58
CA CYS A 45 -6.66 12.87 23.91
C CYS A 45 -6.93 11.85 22.80
N SER A 46 -8.19 11.57 22.45
CA SER A 46 -8.51 10.69 21.30
C SER A 46 -8.25 11.43 19.98
N ARG A 47 -6.99 11.42 19.52
CA ARG A 47 -6.60 11.97 18.21
C ARG A 47 -7.03 11.09 17.04
N SER A 48 -7.71 9.96 17.27
CA SER A 48 -8.21 9.10 16.21
C SER A 48 -9.68 8.74 16.40
N VAL A 49 -10.56 9.65 15.97
CA VAL A 49 -12.01 9.37 15.79
C VAL A 49 -12.24 8.21 14.78
N ILE A 50 -11.24 7.89 13.97
CA ILE A 50 -11.34 6.94 12.85
C ILE A 50 -10.94 5.51 13.25
N PHE A 51 -10.17 5.31 14.33
CA PHE A 51 -9.66 3.98 14.70
C PHE A 51 -10.19 3.58 16.08
N ALA A 52 -11.27 2.80 16.12
CA ALA A 52 -11.78 2.15 17.34
C ALA A 52 -10.78 1.13 17.94
N ASP A 53 -9.77 0.75 17.16
CA ASP A 53 -8.79 -0.28 17.46
C ASP A 53 -7.47 0.36 17.96
N GLU A 54 -7.52 1.09 19.09
CA GLU A 54 -6.39 1.90 19.60
C GLU A 54 -5.09 1.12 19.79
N HIS A 55 -5.16 -0.19 19.99
CA HIS A 55 -4.02 -1.06 20.31
C HIS A 55 -3.70 -2.10 19.23
N HIS A 56 -4.22 -1.91 18.03
CA HIS A 56 -4.00 -2.84 16.91
C HIS A 56 -3.06 -2.25 15.87
N VAL A 57 -2.16 -3.09 15.36
CA VAL A 57 -1.17 -2.72 14.35
C VAL A 57 -1.25 -3.70 13.19
N PRO A 58 -1.74 -3.28 12.01
CA PRO A 58 -1.71 -4.13 10.82
C PRO A 58 -0.27 -4.55 10.49
N LEU A 59 -0.03 -5.84 10.21
CA LEU A 59 1.33 -6.32 9.93
C LEU A 59 1.93 -5.67 8.69
N CYS A 60 1.10 -5.31 7.71
CA CYS A 60 1.52 -4.60 6.50
C CYS A 60 1.99 -3.15 6.75
N SER A 61 1.63 -2.55 7.89
CA SER A 61 2.07 -1.20 8.27
C SER A 61 3.43 -1.20 8.95
N ILE A 62 3.95 -2.35 9.37
CA ILE A 62 5.26 -2.46 10.03
C ILE A 62 6.36 -2.14 9.01
N ALA A 63 7.17 -1.13 9.33
CA ALA A 63 8.35 -0.74 8.56
C ALA A 63 9.60 -1.48 9.05
N SER A 64 9.80 -1.51 10.37
CA SER A 64 10.96 -2.18 10.98
C SER A 64 10.67 -2.66 12.39
N ILE A 65 11.39 -3.70 12.80
CA ILE A 65 11.27 -4.35 14.10
C ILE A 65 12.65 -4.30 14.73
N TYR A 66 12.75 -3.73 15.92
CA TYR A 66 13.94 -3.74 16.73
C TYR A 66 13.68 -4.53 18.00
N TYR A 67 14.68 -5.24 18.50
CA TYR A 67 14.57 -5.99 19.75
C TYR A 67 15.75 -5.72 20.67
N SER A 68 15.57 -5.98 21.96
CA SER A 68 16.60 -5.88 22.99
C SER A 68 16.58 -7.14 23.86
N PRO A 69 17.74 -7.74 24.17
CA PRO A 69 17.83 -8.82 25.14
C PRO A 69 17.72 -8.31 26.58
N SER A 70 17.92 -7.01 26.82
CA SER A 70 17.81 -6.39 28.15
C SER A 70 16.41 -5.82 28.38
N PRO A 71 15.86 -5.93 29.61
CA PRO A 71 14.53 -5.42 29.93
C PRO A 71 14.44 -3.90 29.82
N ILE A 72 13.21 -3.37 29.69
CA ILE A 72 12.99 -1.93 29.60
C ILE A 72 13.26 -1.27 30.96
N VAL A 73 12.98 -1.92 32.07
CA VAL A 73 13.31 -1.36 33.39
C VAL A 73 14.52 -2.11 33.93
N SER A 74 15.72 -1.61 33.61
CA SER A 74 16.94 -1.97 34.34
C SER A 74 17.13 -0.92 35.43
N HIS A 75 17.00 -1.33 36.69
CA HIS A 75 17.24 -0.44 37.83
C HIS A 75 18.71 -0.05 38.01
N SER A 76 19.63 -0.53 37.16
CA SER A 76 21.08 -0.51 37.45
C SER A 76 22.00 -0.13 36.29
N SER A 77 21.55 0.45 35.17
CA SER A 77 22.47 0.84 34.09
C SER A 77 22.16 2.17 33.41
N ALA A 78 23.08 3.13 33.56
CA ALA A 78 23.13 4.41 32.85
C ALA A 78 23.47 4.30 31.35
N SER A 79 23.57 3.08 30.81
CA SER A 79 23.85 2.88 29.38
C SER A 79 22.54 2.95 28.56
N PRO A 80 22.55 3.66 27.42
CA PRO A 80 21.39 3.70 26.53
C PRO A 80 21.05 2.28 26.07
N LYS A 81 19.79 1.86 26.22
CA LYS A 81 19.31 0.54 25.78
C LYS A 81 19.63 0.34 24.30
N LYS A 82 20.44 -0.67 24.00
CA LYS A 82 20.84 -0.98 22.63
C LYS A 82 19.82 -1.89 21.97
N TYR A 83 18.84 -1.28 21.32
CA TYR A 83 17.94 -1.97 20.40
C TYR A 83 18.70 -2.39 19.13
N ARG A 84 18.53 -3.64 18.70
CA ARG A 84 19.10 -4.19 17.47
C ARG A 84 18.01 -4.37 16.43
N LEU A 85 18.31 -4.02 15.18
CA LEU A 85 17.38 -4.25 14.06
C LEU A 85 17.25 -5.75 13.82
N MET A 86 16.02 -6.24 13.75
CA MET A 86 15.72 -7.62 13.37
C MET A 86 15.83 -7.75 11.84
N ILE A 87 16.98 -8.21 11.37
CA ILE A 87 17.27 -8.43 9.94
C ILE A 87 16.90 -9.86 9.49
N ALA A 88 16.79 -10.79 10.43
CA ALA A 88 16.42 -12.19 10.22
C ALA A 88 15.60 -12.70 11.43
N PRO A 89 14.90 -13.84 11.31
CA PRO A 89 14.29 -14.51 12.45
C PRO A 89 15.33 -14.78 13.55
N ALA A 90 14.96 -14.52 14.80
CA ALA A 90 15.77 -14.81 15.97
C ALA A 90 15.83 -16.31 16.22
N SER A 91 16.97 -16.79 16.71
CA SER A 91 17.13 -18.17 17.17
C SER A 91 16.26 -18.41 18.40
N GLN A 92 15.79 -19.65 18.59
CA GLN A 92 15.09 -20.03 19.83
C GLN A 92 16.01 -19.95 21.07
N LEU A 93 17.32 -19.82 20.87
CA LEU A 93 18.31 -19.57 21.93
C LEU A 93 18.50 -18.08 22.26
N ASP A 94 17.97 -17.17 21.42
CA ASP A 94 18.07 -15.73 21.66
C ASP A 94 17.14 -15.29 22.79
N ILE A 95 17.52 -14.22 23.49
CA ILE A 95 16.68 -13.59 24.50
C ILE A 95 16.08 -12.32 23.90
N ILE A 96 14.75 -12.21 23.94
CA ILE A 96 14.01 -11.01 23.56
C ILE A 96 13.23 -10.52 24.77
N SER A 97 13.78 -9.52 25.46
CA SER A 97 13.14 -8.90 26.62
C SER A 97 12.24 -7.74 26.22
N SER A 98 12.51 -7.08 25.09
CA SER A 98 11.61 -6.05 24.55
C SER A 98 11.70 -5.93 23.04
N ILE A 99 10.61 -5.42 22.44
CA ILE A 99 10.50 -5.14 21.01
C ILE A 99 10.02 -3.71 20.81
N LYS A 100 10.61 -3.02 19.83
CA LYS A 100 10.16 -1.76 19.28
C LYS A 100 9.74 -1.95 17.83
N ILE A 101 8.51 -1.62 17.51
CA ILE A 101 7.93 -1.71 16.17
C ILE A 101 7.73 -0.30 15.65
N TYR A 102 8.38 0.00 14.52
CA TYR A 102 8.17 1.24 13.78
C TYR A 102 7.21 0.97 12.63
N THR A 103 6.18 1.77 12.52
CA THR A 103 5.17 1.65 11.46
C THR A 103 5.35 2.75 10.41
N LYS A 104 4.84 2.51 9.20
CA LYS A 104 4.92 3.42 8.05
C LYS A 104 4.14 4.73 8.26
N ASP A 105 3.24 4.77 9.24
CA ASP A 105 2.53 5.96 9.70
C ASP A 105 3.23 6.65 10.90
N PHE A 106 4.53 6.41 11.07
CA PHE A 106 5.41 7.05 12.06
C PHE A 106 5.11 6.74 13.53
N ARG A 107 4.20 5.80 13.84
CA ARG A 107 4.00 5.33 15.21
C ARG A 107 5.14 4.40 15.65
N VAL A 108 5.42 4.42 16.95
CA VAL A 108 6.40 3.55 17.59
C VAL A 108 5.72 2.79 18.71
N TRP A 109 5.70 1.46 18.60
CA TRP A 109 5.14 0.57 19.61
C TRP A 109 6.25 -0.10 20.37
N THR A 110 6.29 0.10 21.69
CA THR A 110 7.31 -0.48 22.55
C THR A 110 6.65 -1.48 23.49
N PHE A 111 6.99 -2.75 23.34
CA PHE A 111 6.49 -3.85 24.16
C PHE A 111 7.63 -4.44 24.99
N ASP A 112 7.44 -4.54 26.30
CA ASP A 112 8.27 -5.33 27.19
C ASP A 112 7.68 -6.73 27.31
N LEU A 113 8.51 -7.71 26.95
CA LEU A 113 8.17 -9.12 26.85
C LEU A 113 8.97 -9.96 27.85
N GLN A 114 9.70 -9.33 28.79
CA GLN A 114 10.64 -10.02 29.69
C GLN A 114 10.00 -11.14 30.53
N ARG A 115 8.68 -11.06 30.75
CA ARG A 115 7.90 -12.04 31.52
C ARG A 115 7.31 -13.15 30.66
N SER A 116 7.39 -13.05 29.33
CA SER A 116 6.82 -14.03 28.41
C SER A 116 7.86 -15.05 27.97
N GLN A 117 7.50 -16.33 28.09
CA GLN A 117 8.29 -17.45 27.55
C GLN A 117 8.22 -17.55 26.02
N PHE A 118 7.28 -16.83 25.38
CA PHE A 118 7.01 -16.93 23.94
C PHE A 118 7.52 -15.71 23.15
N ALA A 119 8.36 -14.86 23.75
CA ALA A 119 8.83 -13.61 23.14
C ALA A 119 9.52 -13.81 21.79
N VAL A 120 10.37 -14.84 21.68
CA VAL A 120 11.06 -15.20 20.42
C VAL A 120 10.07 -15.64 19.35
N ASN A 121 9.13 -16.53 19.71
CA ASN A 121 8.10 -17.02 18.79
C ASN A 121 7.21 -15.86 18.29
N LEU A 122 6.81 -14.96 19.19
CA LEU A 122 6.05 -13.76 18.83
C LEU A 122 6.85 -12.86 17.86
N ALA A 123 8.11 -12.55 18.18
CA ALA A 123 8.96 -11.71 17.33
C ALA A 123 9.12 -12.30 15.93
N ASN A 124 9.37 -13.61 15.84
CA ASN A 124 9.52 -14.32 14.58
C ASN A 124 8.22 -14.32 13.77
N ASN A 125 7.07 -14.57 14.39
CA ASN A 125 5.79 -14.49 13.69
C ASN A 125 5.51 -13.08 13.17
N ILE A 126 5.76 -12.04 13.96
CA ILE A 126 5.64 -10.66 13.50
C ILE A 126 6.56 -10.41 12.31
N TYR A 127 7.82 -10.83 12.39
CA TYR A 127 8.80 -10.67 11.31
C TYR A 127 8.37 -11.36 10.01
N HIS A 128 7.85 -12.59 10.11
CA HIS A 128 7.40 -13.38 8.97
C HIS A 128 6.13 -12.80 8.33
N PHE A 129 5.09 -12.53 9.12
CA PHE A 129 3.81 -12.07 8.59
C PHE A 129 3.82 -10.61 8.14
N SER A 130 4.75 -9.78 8.65
CA SER A 130 4.94 -8.41 8.14
C SER A 130 5.66 -8.35 6.78
N ARG A 131 6.22 -9.46 6.30
CA ARG A 131 6.99 -9.56 5.05
C ARG A 131 6.48 -10.70 4.17
N PRO A 132 5.25 -10.58 3.64
CA PRO A 132 4.71 -11.60 2.75
C PRO A 132 5.58 -11.71 1.49
N SER A 133 6.08 -12.91 1.21
CA SER A 133 6.92 -13.21 0.05
C SER A 133 6.20 -13.14 -1.29
N SER A 134 4.87 -13.21 -1.27
CA SER A 134 4.00 -13.17 -2.45
C SER A 134 2.79 -12.29 -2.15
N LEU A 135 2.30 -11.62 -3.19
CA LEU A 135 1.07 -10.84 -3.16
C LEU A 135 -0.12 -11.69 -2.67
N SER A 136 -0.17 -12.98 -3.03
CA SER A 136 -1.21 -13.93 -2.60
C SER A 136 -1.32 -14.10 -1.07
N ASN A 137 -0.25 -13.79 -0.33
CA ASN A 137 -0.20 -13.89 1.13
C ASN A 137 -0.72 -12.63 1.83
N LEU A 138 -1.06 -11.57 1.07
CA LEU A 138 -1.80 -10.45 1.62
C LEU A 138 -3.25 -10.87 1.85
N LEU A 139 -3.66 -10.93 3.11
CA LEU A 139 -5.02 -11.30 3.51
C LEU A 139 -6.12 -10.46 2.86
N GLN A 140 -5.79 -9.23 2.44
CA GLN A 140 -6.72 -8.37 1.71
C GLN A 140 -7.16 -9.00 0.37
N LEU A 141 -6.37 -9.91 -0.21
CA LEU A 141 -6.73 -10.68 -1.40
C LEU A 141 -7.43 -12.00 -1.08
N SER A 142 -7.16 -12.57 0.09
CA SER A 142 -7.79 -13.82 0.57
C SER A 142 -9.22 -13.62 1.06
N CYS A 143 -9.65 -12.36 1.27
CA CYS A 143 -11.04 -12.03 1.56
C CYS A 143 -11.94 -12.24 0.32
N GLU A 144 -12.15 -13.50 -0.07
CA GLU A 144 -13.17 -13.91 -1.03
C GLU A 144 -14.58 -13.38 -0.66
N GLY A 145 -14.79 -13.06 0.62
CA GLY A 145 -16.03 -12.46 1.14
C GLY A 145 -16.41 -11.12 0.50
N PHE A 146 -15.44 -10.34 -0.01
CA PHE A 146 -15.78 -9.10 -0.73
C PHE A 146 -16.27 -9.33 -2.16
N ARG A 147 -16.03 -10.51 -2.75
CA ARG A 147 -16.45 -10.83 -4.13
C ARG A 147 -17.79 -11.58 -4.21
N LYS A 148 -18.36 -12.00 -3.08
CA LYS A 148 -19.59 -12.81 -3.05
C LYS A 148 -20.89 -12.02 -3.11
N THR A 149 -20.85 -10.69 -3.05
CA THR A 149 -21.99 -9.87 -3.49
C THR A 149 -21.80 -9.57 -4.97
N PRO A 150 -22.72 -10.01 -5.86
CA PRO A 150 -22.64 -9.69 -7.29
C PRO A 150 -22.63 -8.18 -7.57
N GLN A 151 -22.99 -7.35 -6.57
CA GLN A 151 -22.95 -5.90 -6.64
C GLN A 151 -21.55 -5.28 -6.39
N SER A 152 -20.63 -5.94 -5.69
CA SER A 152 -19.33 -5.32 -5.36
C SER A 152 -18.34 -5.32 -6.53
N ALA A 153 -18.47 -6.27 -7.45
CA ALA A 153 -17.70 -6.29 -8.69
C ALA A 153 -18.04 -5.11 -9.62
N HIS A 154 -19.24 -4.54 -9.49
CA HIS A 154 -19.71 -3.42 -10.31
C HIS A 154 -19.18 -2.04 -9.88
N ASN A 155 -18.61 -1.90 -8.67
CA ASN A 155 -18.10 -0.61 -8.20
C ASN A 155 -16.60 -0.41 -8.46
N ALA A 156 -15.87 -1.44 -8.87
CA ALA A 156 -14.48 -1.29 -9.26
C ALA A 156 -14.41 -0.82 -10.73
N LEU A 157 -14.38 0.49 -10.96
CA LEU A 157 -14.02 1.05 -12.26
C LEU A 157 -12.54 0.75 -12.51
N LEU A 158 -12.29 -0.36 -13.20
CA LEU A 158 -10.93 -0.80 -13.52
C LEU A 158 -10.35 -0.05 -14.73
N TYR A 159 -11.18 0.67 -15.48
CA TYR A 159 -10.79 1.42 -16.69
C TYR A 159 -10.01 0.55 -17.70
N ASN A 160 -10.32 -0.74 -17.71
CA ASN A 160 -9.71 -1.74 -18.60
C ASN A 160 -10.61 -2.11 -19.78
N ASN A 161 -11.80 -1.51 -19.87
CA ASN A 161 -12.72 -1.67 -20.98
C ASN A 161 -13.14 -0.29 -21.53
N GLY A 162 -13.59 -0.26 -22.77
CA GLY A 162 -13.99 0.99 -23.41
C GLY A 162 -15.27 1.62 -22.83
N ASN A 163 -16.14 0.83 -22.19
CA ASN A 163 -17.38 1.37 -21.61
C ASN A 163 -17.11 2.25 -20.40
N ASP A 164 -16.14 1.90 -19.56
CA ASP A 164 -15.71 2.71 -18.42
C ASP A 164 -15.18 4.08 -18.89
N TRP A 165 -14.31 4.08 -19.91
CA TRP A 165 -13.77 5.30 -20.50
C TRP A 165 -14.83 6.16 -21.18
N ARG A 166 -15.77 5.56 -21.91
CA ARG A 166 -16.89 6.28 -22.53
C ARG A 166 -17.77 6.97 -21.49
N LYS A 167 -18.08 6.29 -20.38
CA LYS A 167 -18.83 6.88 -19.27
C LYS A 167 -18.07 8.06 -18.64
N GLU A 168 -16.75 7.95 -18.49
CA GLU A 168 -15.92 9.00 -17.91
C GLU A 168 -15.76 10.21 -18.86
N LEU A 169 -15.64 9.98 -20.17
CA LEU A 169 -15.68 11.05 -21.18
C LEU A 169 -17.00 11.82 -21.13
N LEU A 170 -18.13 11.10 -21.10
CA LEU A 170 -19.46 11.71 -20.96
C LEU A 170 -19.60 12.50 -19.65
N ARG A 171 -19.05 11.98 -18.54
CA ARG A 171 -19.05 12.67 -17.23
C ARG A 171 -18.29 14.00 -17.28
N CYS A 172 -17.21 14.08 -18.06
CA CYS A 172 -16.43 15.30 -18.26
C CYS A 172 -17.06 16.28 -19.28
N GLY A 173 -18.21 15.95 -19.87
CA GLY A 173 -18.83 16.76 -20.92
C GLY A 173 -18.07 16.71 -22.24
N ASP A 174 -17.18 15.74 -22.41
CA ASP A 174 -16.46 15.52 -23.65
C ASP A 174 -17.27 14.65 -24.60
N SER A 175 -17.16 14.96 -25.88
CA SER A 175 -17.72 14.17 -26.96
C SER A 175 -16.66 13.22 -27.54
N GLU A 176 -17.11 12.08 -28.05
CA GLU A 176 -16.30 11.16 -28.87
C GLU A 176 -15.77 11.80 -30.16
N THR A 177 -16.11 13.08 -30.43
CA THR A 177 -15.57 13.83 -31.56
C THR A 177 -14.16 14.34 -31.31
N ARG A 178 -13.77 14.63 -30.06
CA ARG A 178 -12.41 15.09 -29.72
C ARG A 178 -11.49 13.98 -29.23
N TRP A 179 -12.08 12.99 -28.56
CA TRP A 179 -11.36 11.90 -27.95
C TRP A 179 -11.88 10.54 -28.44
N ARG A 180 -10.96 9.62 -28.66
CA ARG A 180 -11.27 8.21 -28.94
C ARG A 180 -10.58 7.30 -27.94
N ILE A 181 -11.14 6.10 -27.80
CA ILE A 181 -10.54 5.03 -27.00
C ILE A 181 -9.58 4.23 -27.89
N CYS A 182 -8.32 4.15 -27.49
CA CYS A 182 -7.27 3.36 -28.13
C CYS A 182 -6.97 2.12 -27.27
N PHE A 183 -7.06 0.93 -27.85
CA PHE A 183 -6.74 -0.32 -27.15
C PHE A 183 -5.25 -0.65 -27.32
N LEU A 184 -4.53 -0.80 -26.21
CA LEU A 184 -3.10 -1.10 -26.18
C LEU A 184 -2.84 -2.60 -26.00
N LYS A 185 -3.54 -3.42 -26.79
CA LYS A 185 -3.43 -4.88 -26.74
C LYS A 185 -2.33 -5.34 -27.70
N SER A 186 -1.56 -6.36 -27.28
CA SER A 186 -0.64 -7.04 -28.19
C SER A 186 -1.43 -7.98 -29.08
N GLU A 187 -1.27 -7.88 -30.40
CA GLU A 187 -1.85 -8.82 -31.37
C GLU A 187 -1.30 -10.24 -31.17
N ILE A 188 -0.06 -10.36 -30.70
CA ILE A 188 0.66 -11.63 -30.53
C ILE A 188 0.24 -12.34 -29.22
N SER A 189 -0.12 -11.58 -28.18
CA SER A 189 -0.67 -12.16 -26.95
C SER A 189 -1.75 -11.26 -26.36
N GLN A 190 -3.01 -11.72 -26.44
CA GLN A 190 -4.17 -11.00 -25.89
C GLN A 190 -4.06 -10.69 -24.38
N GLN A 191 -3.12 -11.32 -23.68
CA GLN A 191 -2.92 -11.19 -22.24
C GLN A 191 -1.74 -10.29 -21.83
N LYS A 192 -0.94 -9.77 -22.77
CA LYS A 192 0.19 -8.88 -22.44
C LYS A 192 -0.10 -7.46 -22.91
N ALA A 193 -0.13 -6.53 -21.97
CA ALA A 193 -0.24 -5.10 -22.26
C ALA A 193 1.03 -4.64 -22.99
N VAL A 194 0.85 -3.89 -24.08
CA VAL A 194 1.96 -3.34 -24.87
C VAL A 194 2.78 -2.34 -24.03
N VAL A 195 2.07 -1.61 -23.17
CA VAL A 195 2.64 -0.70 -22.17
C VAL A 195 2.25 -1.21 -20.79
N PRO A 196 3.12 -1.98 -20.09
CA PRO A 196 2.76 -2.69 -18.85
C PRO A 196 2.25 -1.80 -17.71
N SER A 197 2.55 -0.51 -17.76
CA SER A 197 2.17 0.47 -16.74
C SER A 197 0.92 1.29 -17.10
N TYR A 198 0.33 1.08 -18.29
CA TYR A 198 -0.95 1.65 -18.69
C TYR A 198 -2.08 0.63 -18.55
N PRO A 199 -3.34 1.10 -18.40
CA PRO A 199 -4.51 0.25 -18.56
C PRO A 199 -4.58 -0.34 -19.98
N PHE A 200 -5.38 -1.39 -20.18
CA PHE A 200 -5.50 -2.07 -21.48
C PHE A 200 -6.04 -1.18 -22.61
N CYS A 201 -6.70 -0.09 -22.27
CA CYS A 201 -7.11 0.95 -23.20
C CYS A 201 -6.92 2.32 -22.55
N VAL A 202 -6.61 3.29 -23.38
CA VAL A 202 -6.37 4.69 -22.99
C VAL A 202 -7.19 5.59 -23.91
N VAL A 203 -7.35 6.83 -23.51
CA VAL A 203 -8.05 7.84 -24.32
C VAL A 203 -7.03 8.75 -24.99
N VAL A 204 -7.20 8.98 -26.28
CA VAL A 204 -6.30 9.75 -27.15
C VAL A 204 -7.09 10.68 -28.08
N PRO A 205 -6.46 11.70 -28.70
CA PRO A 205 -7.15 12.53 -29.68
C PRO A 205 -7.78 11.69 -30.81
N SER A 206 -8.97 12.05 -31.26
CA SER A 206 -9.72 11.28 -32.27
C SER A 206 -8.94 11.07 -33.58
N ASP A 207 -8.14 12.06 -33.97
CA ASP A 207 -7.37 12.04 -35.23
C ASP A 207 -6.02 11.30 -35.11
N LEU A 208 -5.63 10.91 -33.89
CA LEU A 208 -4.41 10.15 -33.68
C LEU A 208 -4.67 8.69 -33.99
N PHE A 209 -4.21 8.14 -35.11
CA PHE A 209 -4.44 6.74 -35.47
C PHE A 209 -3.59 5.73 -34.67
N ASP A 210 -4.09 4.50 -34.51
CA ASP A 210 -3.39 3.43 -33.78
C ASP A 210 -1.99 3.16 -34.36
N VAL A 211 -1.83 3.13 -35.68
CA VAL A 211 -0.50 2.99 -36.32
C VAL A 211 0.52 4.01 -35.79
N THR A 212 0.11 5.27 -35.62
CA THR A 212 0.98 6.31 -35.07
C THR A 212 1.30 6.06 -33.60
N VAL A 213 0.32 5.57 -32.82
CA VAL A 213 0.53 5.21 -31.41
C VAL A 213 1.59 4.12 -31.29
N TYR A 214 1.44 3.03 -32.05
CA TYR A 214 2.31 1.85 -31.97
C TYR A 214 3.70 2.10 -32.56
N GLU A 215 3.80 2.76 -33.72
CA GLU A 215 5.08 2.93 -34.41
C GLU A 215 5.87 4.16 -33.93
N ASN A 216 5.18 5.22 -33.51
CA ASN A 216 5.83 6.48 -33.16
C ASN A 216 5.74 6.82 -31.68
N LEU A 217 4.60 6.67 -31.03
CA LEU A 217 4.46 7.19 -29.66
C LEU A 217 5.03 6.22 -28.62
N ILE A 218 4.66 4.95 -28.65
CA ILE A 218 5.16 3.97 -27.67
C ILE A 218 6.69 3.86 -27.69
N PRO A 219 7.38 3.75 -28.85
CA PRO A 219 8.84 3.61 -28.86
C PRO A 219 9.60 4.87 -28.40
N ASN A 220 9.00 6.05 -28.55
CA ASN A 220 9.67 7.32 -28.28
C ASN A 220 9.42 7.87 -26.87
N TRP A 221 8.66 7.19 -26.01
CA TRP A 221 8.45 7.60 -24.61
C TRP A 221 9.03 6.60 -23.61
N CYS A 222 9.56 7.09 -22.48
CA CYS A 222 10.09 6.22 -21.43
C CYS A 222 9.01 5.23 -20.96
N ASN A 223 9.35 3.95 -20.90
CA ASN A 223 8.41 2.87 -20.55
C ASN A 223 7.16 2.81 -21.45
N GLY A 224 7.19 3.40 -22.65
CA GLY A 224 6.06 3.45 -23.58
C GLY A 224 4.94 4.41 -23.19
N ARG A 225 5.14 5.26 -22.18
CA ARG A 225 4.08 6.11 -21.60
C ARG A 225 3.94 7.43 -22.35
N PHE A 226 3.41 7.36 -23.56
CA PHE A 226 3.09 8.56 -24.37
C PHE A 226 1.93 9.38 -23.78
N PRO A 227 1.69 10.63 -24.20
CA PRO A 227 0.63 11.47 -23.66
C PRO A 227 -0.75 10.84 -23.87
N VAL A 228 -1.45 10.58 -22.77
CA VAL A 228 -2.83 10.07 -22.76
C VAL A 228 -3.73 11.01 -21.98
N TRP A 229 -5.00 11.05 -22.37
CA TRP A 229 -6.03 11.85 -21.72
C TRP A 229 -6.25 11.42 -20.27
N CYS A 230 -6.36 12.39 -19.37
CA CYS A 230 -6.70 12.18 -17.97
C CYS A 230 -8.02 12.87 -17.59
N TRP A 231 -8.25 14.09 -18.09
CA TRP A 231 -9.41 14.92 -17.77
C TRP A 231 -9.54 16.05 -18.79
N SER A 232 -10.76 16.57 -18.99
CA SER A 232 -10.98 17.84 -19.70
C SER A 232 -12.01 18.71 -19.00
N ALA A 233 -11.91 20.01 -19.26
CA ALA A 233 -12.92 21.00 -18.95
C ALA A 233 -13.89 21.18 -20.12
N SER A 234 -15.10 21.65 -19.82
CA SER A 234 -16.14 21.93 -20.82
C SER A 234 -15.77 23.04 -21.82
N ASN A 235 -14.72 23.81 -21.55
CA ASN A 235 -14.19 24.85 -22.44
C ASN A 235 -13.23 24.28 -23.52
N GLY A 236 -12.97 22.98 -23.53
CA GLY A 236 -12.07 22.32 -24.48
C GLY A 236 -10.65 22.05 -23.95
N SER A 237 -10.25 22.66 -22.84
CA SER A 237 -8.93 22.41 -22.24
C SER A 237 -8.85 20.99 -21.67
N ALA A 238 -7.73 20.31 -21.90
CA ALA A 238 -7.52 18.94 -21.45
C ALA A 238 -6.17 18.73 -20.77
N LEU A 239 -6.16 17.85 -19.77
CA LEU A 239 -4.99 17.41 -19.04
C LEU A 239 -4.53 16.07 -19.61
N LEU A 240 -3.29 16.05 -20.10
CA LEU A 240 -2.61 14.84 -20.55
C LEU A 240 -1.55 14.41 -19.54
N ARG A 241 -1.26 13.11 -19.48
CA ARG A 241 -0.14 12.56 -18.70
C ARG A 241 0.76 11.70 -19.58
N SER A 242 2.06 11.88 -19.45
CA SER A 242 3.08 11.06 -20.12
C SER A 242 4.29 10.84 -19.21
N SER A 243 5.21 9.97 -19.63
CA SER A 243 6.60 10.05 -19.20
C SER A 243 7.37 11.10 -20.01
N ALA A 244 8.68 11.20 -19.76
CA ALA A 244 9.58 11.91 -20.66
C ALA A 244 9.65 11.23 -22.04
N CYS A 245 9.93 12.03 -23.07
CA CYS A 245 10.26 11.55 -24.41
C CYS A 245 11.72 11.06 -24.39
N ASN A 246 12.00 9.90 -24.99
CA ASN A 246 13.35 9.32 -25.08
C ASN A 246 14.27 10.12 -26.02
N LYS A 247 13.69 10.88 -26.96
CA LYS A 247 14.42 11.64 -27.99
C LYS A 247 13.94 13.09 -28.01
N ASP A 248 14.77 14.00 -27.52
CA ASP A 248 14.46 15.44 -27.54
C ASP A 248 14.29 15.99 -28.96
N LEU A 249 15.05 15.44 -29.92
CA LEU A 249 15.11 15.94 -31.30
C LEU A 249 13.74 15.99 -32.02
N ASN A 250 12.80 15.12 -31.67
CA ASN A 250 11.45 15.10 -32.27
C ASN A 250 10.34 15.37 -31.24
N ALA A 251 10.70 15.76 -30.00
CA ALA A 251 9.73 15.92 -28.94
C ALA A 251 8.62 16.91 -29.34
N GLN A 252 8.96 18.05 -29.94
CA GLN A 252 7.97 19.03 -30.40
C GLN A 252 7.03 18.49 -31.48
N GLU A 253 7.54 17.72 -32.45
CA GLU A 253 6.72 17.12 -33.50
C GLU A 253 5.79 16.03 -32.95
N LEU A 254 6.31 15.21 -32.04
CA LEU A 254 5.51 14.15 -31.42
C LEU A 254 4.48 14.73 -30.44
N TRP A 255 4.80 15.81 -29.73
CA TRP A 255 3.86 16.58 -28.92
C TRP A 255 2.78 17.22 -29.78
N LYS A 256 3.14 17.79 -30.94
CA LYS A 256 2.18 18.32 -31.91
C LYS A 256 1.15 17.27 -32.30
N LYS A 257 1.56 16.01 -32.55
CA LYS A 257 0.62 14.90 -32.83
C LYS A 257 -0.35 14.60 -31.67
N CYS A 258 0.03 14.92 -30.43
CA CYS A 258 -0.78 14.63 -29.24
C CYS A 258 -1.60 15.83 -28.74
N VAL A 259 -1.23 17.07 -29.11
CA VAL A 259 -1.70 18.30 -28.45
C VAL A 259 -2.35 19.30 -29.42
N LEU A 260 -2.18 19.17 -30.74
CA LEU A 260 -2.59 20.21 -31.71
C LEU A 260 -4.10 20.57 -31.77
N TYR A 261 -4.96 20.02 -30.90
CA TYR A 261 -6.40 20.30 -30.88
C TYR A 261 -7.02 20.41 -29.47
N ILE A 262 -6.25 20.81 -28.46
CA ILE A 262 -6.73 21.18 -27.11
C ILE A 262 -6.70 22.71 -26.99
#